data_AF-A0A9Y2IP54-F1
#
_entry.id   AF-A0A9Y2IP54-F1
#
_cell.length_a   1.000
_cell.length_b   1.000
_cell.length_c   1.000
_cell.angle_alpha   90.00
_cell.angle_beta   90.00
_cell.angle_gamma   90.00
#
_symmetry.space_group_name_H-M   'P 1'
#
loop_
_entity.id
_entity.type
_entity.pdbx_description
1 polymer ?
#
loop_
_entity_poly.entity_id
_entity_poly.type
_entity_poly.pdbx_seq_one_letter_code
_entity_poly.pdbx_strand_id
1 'polypeptide(L)'
;MLVATPEYNGAMPGALKNALDWLSRPVEEGLVLERKPVAIIGASKGPLGSIRAQLNLRVVLHKMDVAVVGQPEFVLPHAHKALAGDELPAGSPSLPILTAVVEGLVDLIERRRAAASLTC
;
A
#
# COMPACT_ATOMS: atom_id res chain seq x y z
N MET A 1 7.48 -3.83 -1.10
CA MET A 1 6.31 -4.59 -0.60
C MET A 1 5.06 -3.93 -1.14
N LEU A 2 4.03 -4.69 -1.47
CA LEU A 2 2.74 -4.17 -1.92
C LEU A 2 1.69 -4.58 -0.88
N VAL A 3 0.98 -3.60 -0.32
CA VAL A 3 -0.10 -3.86 0.65
C VAL A 3 -1.43 -3.64 -0.05
N ALA A 4 -2.18 -4.72 -0.24
CA ALA A 4 -3.55 -4.68 -0.72
C ALA A 4 -4.52 -4.74 0.46
N THR A 5 -5.42 -3.76 0.58
CA THR A 5 -6.37 -3.71 1.70
C THR A 5 -7.81 -3.45 1.25
N PRO A 6 -8.80 -4.21 1.76
CA PRO A 6 -10.18 -3.75 1.75
C PRO A 6 -10.41 -2.65 2.80
N GLU A 7 -11.62 -2.09 2.84
CA GLU A 7 -12.05 -1.16 3.89
C GLU A 7 -13.16 -1.78 4.72
N TYR A 8 -12.89 -1.99 6.01
CA TYR A 8 -13.85 -2.51 6.99
C TYR A 8 -14.22 -1.39 7.96
N ASN A 9 -15.50 -1.02 7.97
CA ASN A 9 -16.04 0.03 8.85
C ASN A 9 -15.25 1.36 8.79
N GLY A 10 -14.76 1.74 7.60
CA GLY A 10 -14.02 2.98 7.39
C GLY A 10 -12.55 2.94 7.80
N ALA A 11 -11.97 1.76 7.99
CA ALA A 11 -10.58 1.57 8.40
C ALA A 11 -9.93 0.34 7.72
N MET A 12 -8.60 0.24 7.80
CA MET A 12 -7.89 -1.01 7.49
C MET A 12 -8.40 -2.18 8.35
N PRO A 13 -8.40 -3.43 7.84
CA PRO A 13 -8.80 -4.59 8.61
C PRO A 13 -7.98 -4.79 9.88
N GLY A 14 -8.62 -5.26 10.95
CA GLY A 14 -7.94 -5.56 12.21
C GLY A 14 -6.81 -6.59 12.06
N ALA A 15 -6.97 -7.57 11.17
CA ALA A 15 -5.91 -8.54 10.87
C ALA A 15 -4.65 -7.89 10.26
N LEU A 16 -4.83 -6.92 9.35
CA LEU A 16 -3.71 -6.17 8.77
C LEU A 16 -3.03 -5.32 9.83
N LYS A 17 -3.79 -4.62 10.67
CA LYS A 17 -3.25 -3.83 11.78
C LYS A 17 -2.48 -4.71 12.77
N ASN A 18 -3.02 -5.86 13.14
CA ASN A 18 -2.36 -6.81 14.04
C ASN A 18 -1.04 -7.33 13.44
N ALA A 19 -0.99 -7.65 12.15
CA ALA A 19 0.25 -8.04 11.50
C ALA A 19 1.32 -6.93 11.55
N LEU A 20 0.91 -5.67 11.33
CA LEU A 20 1.81 -4.52 11.46
C LEU A 20 2.27 -4.30 12.90
N ASP A 21 1.41 -4.53 13.89
CA ASP A 21 1.77 -4.42 15.30
C ASP A 21 2.87 -5.41 15.67
N TRP A 22 2.77 -6.66 15.21
CA TRP A 22 3.85 -7.63 15.37
C TRP A 22 5.13 -7.23 14.63
N LEU A 23 5.03 -6.75 13.40
CA LEU A 23 6.19 -6.28 12.61
C LEU A 23 6.84 -5.01 13.18
N SER A 24 6.14 -4.26 14.03
CA SER A 24 6.69 -3.07 14.69
C SER A 24 7.56 -3.39 15.91
N ARG A 25 7.66 -4.67 16.28
CA ARG A 25 8.31 -5.15 17.49
C ARG A 25 9.39 -6.21 17.18
N PRO A 26 10.35 -6.40 18.10
CA PRO A 26 10.70 -5.51 19.22
C PRO A 26 11.33 -4.19 18.73
N VAL A 27 11.16 -3.09 19.46
CA VAL A 27 11.68 -1.77 19.01
C VAL A 27 13.17 -1.63 19.31
N GLU A 28 13.62 -2.29 20.39
CA GLU A 28 15.00 -2.37 20.85
C GLU A 28 15.96 -3.00 19.82
N GLU A 29 15.45 -3.79 18.87
CA GLU A 29 16.24 -4.38 17.77
C GLU A 29 16.17 -3.55 16.47
N GLY A 30 15.50 -2.40 16.50
CA GLY A 30 15.21 -1.57 15.34
C GLY A 30 13.89 -1.91 14.66
N LEU A 31 13.39 -1.00 13.81
CA LEU A 31 12.13 -1.21 13.11
C LEU A 31 12.35 -2.13 11.90
N VAL A 32 11.70 -3.30 11.89
CA VAL A 32 11.84 -4.30 10.81
C VAL A 32 11.53 -3.73 9.41
N LEU A 33 10.61 -2.76 9.35
CA LEU A 33 10.21 -2.11 8.11
C LEU A 33 10.86 -0.73 7.89
N GLU A 34 11.89 -0.38 8.66
CA GLU A 34 12.55 0.93 8.56
C GLU A 34 12.98 1.26 7.13
N ARG A 35 12.45 2.38 6.64
CA ARG A 35 12.67 2.94 5.30
C ARG A 35 12.36 1.95 4.17
N LYS A 36 11.61 0.88 4.43
CA LYS A 36 11.26 -0.14 3.43
C LYS A 36 10.33 0.47 2.38
N PRO A 37 10.60 0.30 1.07
CA PRO A 37 9.70 0.75 0.01
C PRO A 37 8.39 -0.03 0.01
N VAL A 38 7.27 0.70 0.07
CA VAL A 38 5.90 0.15 0.10
C VAL A 38 4.97 0.91 -0.83
N ALA A 39 4.13 0.19 -1.57
CA ALA A 39 2.95 0.76 -2.19
C ALA A 39 1.69 0.21 -1.51
N ILE A 40 0.64 1.03 -1.50
CA ILE A 40 -0.69 0.67 -0.99
C ILE A 40 -1.64 0.66 -2.18
N ILE A 41 -2.41 -0.40 -2.28
CA ILE A 41 -3.55 -0.50 -3.19
C ILE A 41 -4.76 -0.98 -2.38
N GLY A 42 -5.96 -0.71 -2.87
CA GLY A 42 -7.13 -1.19 -2.17
C GLY A 42 -8.41 -1.08 -2.98
N ALA A 43 -9.40 -1.82 -2.51
CA ALA A 43 -10.67 -1.99 -3.19
C ALA A 43 -11.78 -2.14 -2.15
N SER A 44 -12.97 -1.59 -2.42
CA SER A 44 -14.12 -1.76 -1.55
C SER A 44 -15.40 -1.89 -2.37
N LYS A 45 -16.44 -2.50 -1.79
CA LYS A 45 -17.78 -2.52 -2.38
C LYS A 45 -18.43 -1.13 -2.39
N GLY A 46 -18.02 -0.26 -1.47
CA GLY A 46 -18.50 1.11 -1.35
C GLY A 46 -17.92 2.06 -2.41
N PRO A 47 -18.49 3.27 -2.52
CA PRO A 47 -18.11 4.25 -3.55
C PRO A 47 -16.72 4.87 -3.34
N LEU A 48 -16.14 4.77 -2.14
CA LEU A 48 -14.84 5.37 -1.84
C LEU A 48 -13.64 4.44 -2.07
N GLY A 49 -13.89 3.20 -2.50
CA GLY A 49 -12.85 2.32 -3.03
C GLY A 49 -11.69 1.96 -2.09
N SER A 50 -11.84 2.15 -0.78
CA SER A 50 -10.87 1.94 0.32
C SER A 50 -10.06 3.14 0.81
N ILE A 51 -10.33 4.36 0.35
CA ILE A 51 -9.51 5.53 0.69
C ILE A 51 -9.31 5.73 2.21
N ARG A 52 -10.30 5.45 3.06
CA ARG A 52 -10.15 5.67 4.51
C ARG A 52 -9.25 4.62 5.15
N ALA A 53 -9.36 3.38 4.67
CA ALA A 53 -8.45 2.30 5.04
C ALA A 53 -7.01 2.57 4.60
N GLN A 54 -6.80 3.25 3.47
CA GLN A 54 -5.45 3.61 3.06
C GLN A 54 -4.90 4.77 3.89
N LEU A 55 -5.72 5.78 4.20
CA LEU A 55 -5.31 6.91 5.04
C LEU A 55 -4.89 6.46 6.44
N ASN A 56 -5.66 5.59 7.10
CA ASN A 56 -5.27 5.13 8.44
C ASN A 56 -4.07 4.16 8.39
N LEU A 57 -3.94 3.36 7.34
CA LEU A 57 -2.74 2.54 7.10
C LEU A 57 -1.48 3.41 6.91
N ARG A 58 -1.57 4.51 6.16
CA ARG A 58 -0.46 5.46 5.97
C ARG A 58 0.02 6.06 7.29
N VAL A 59 -0.88 6.39 8.22
CA VAL A 59 -0.51 6.87 9.56
C VAL A 59 0.32 5.83 10.32
N VAL A 60 -0.07 4.56 10.28
CA VAL A 60 0.66 3.47 10.95
C VAL A 60 2.01 3.23 10.28
N LEU A 61 2.05 3.15 8.95
CA LEU A 61 3.30 2.96 8.19
C LEU A 61 4.28 4.13 8.40
N HIS A 62 3.78 5.37 8.49
CA HIS A 62 4.61 6.53 8.83
C HIS A 62 5.24 6.38 10.22
N LYS A 63 4.48 5.90 11.22
CA LYS A 63 5.02 5.65 12.57
C LYS A 63 6.12 4.58 12.58
N MET A 64 6.09 3.65 11.63
CA MET A 64 7.08 2.60 11.43
C MET A 64 8.25 3.03 10.52
N ASP A 65 8.35 4.32 10.18
CA ASP A 65 9.35 4.90 9.26
C ASP A 65 9.39 4.22 7.87
N VAL A 66 8.24 3.80 7.36
CA VAL A 66 8.14 3.11 6.06
C VAL A 66 8.12 4.12 4.91
N ALA A 67 8.87 3.84 3.84
CA ALA A 67 8.90 4.67 2.63
C ALA A 67 7.73 4.29 1.70
N VAL A 68 6.60 5.01 1.82
CA VAL A 68 5.39 4.73 1.05
C VAL A 68 5.34 5.52 -0.26
N VAL A 69 4.90 4.91 -1.36
CA VAL A 69 4.56 5.60 -2.61
C VAL A 69 3.52 6.69 -2.33
N GLY A 70 3.88 7.94 -2.66
CA GLY A 70 3.04 9.11 -2.39
C GLY A 70 1.92 9.29 -3.41
N GLN A 71 2.25 9.19 -4.69
CA GLN A 71 1.33 9.38 -5.82
C GLN A 71 1.71 8.46 -6.99
N PRO A 72 0.74 8.06 -7.84
CA PRO A 72 -0.70 8.21 -7.63
C PRO A 72 -1.22 7.29 -6.51
N GLU A 73 -2.46 7.48 -6.08
CA GLU A 73 -3.14 6.54 -5.17
C GLU A 73 -4.11 5.65 -5.94
N PHE A 74 -4.03 4.34 -5.73
CA PHE A 74 -4.97 3.41 -6.34
C PHE A 74 -6.08 3.03 -5.35
N VAL A 75 -7.30 3.41 -5.69
CA VAL A 75 -8.53 2.96 -5.02
C VAL A 75 -9.47 2.38 -6.08
N LEU A 76 -10.14 1.26 -5.75
CA LEU A 76 -11.14 0.65 -6.63
C LEU A 76 -12.53 0.71 -5.99
N PRO A 77 -13.34 1.72 -6.34
CA PRO A 77 -14.75 1.79 -5.96
C PRO A 77 -15.56 0.63 -6.52
N HIS A 78 -16.61 0.24 -5.81
CA HIS A 78 -17.56 -0.78 -6.27
C HIS A 78 -16.89 -2.04 -6.83
N ALA A 79 -15.86 -2.55 -6.14
CA ALA A 79 -15.00 -3.63 -6.63
C ALA A 79 -15.77 -4.86 -7.16
N HIS A 80 -16.84 -5.25 -6.47
CA HIS A 80 -17.77 -6.32 -6.88
C HIS A 80 -18.47 -6.14 -8.24
N LYS A 81 -18.43 -4.93 -8.81
CA LYS A 81 -18.94 -4.61 -10.15
C LYS A 81 -17.82 -4.24 -11.12
N ALA A 82 -16.74 -3.66 -10.60
CA ALA A 82 -15.61 -3.20 -11.40
C ALA A 82 -14.71 -4.33 -11.89
N LEU A 83 -14.68 -5.47 -11.18
CA LEU A 83 -13.92 -6.65 -11.57
C LEU A 83 -14.76 -7.61 -12.41
N ALA A 84 -14.15 -8.20 -13.43
CA ALA A 84 -14.67 -9.34 -14.17
C ALA A 84 -14.08 -10.62 -13.56
N GLY A 85 -14.79 -11.21 -12.59
CA GLY A 85 -14.20 -12.25 -11.74
C GLY A 85 -13.13 -11.65 -10.83
N ASP A 86 -11.90 -12.14 -10.96
CA ASP A 86 -10.74 -11.64 -10.20
C ASP A 86 -9.88 -10.65 -11.00
N GLU A 87 -10.32 -10.29 -12.22
CA GLU A 87 -9.54 -9.46 -13.13
C GLU A 87 -10.12 -8.05 -13.27
N LEU A 88 -9.23 -7.07 -13.39
CA LEU A 88 -9.61 -5.75 -13.90
C LEU A 88 -9.87 -5.88 -15.41
N PRO A 89 -11.06 -5.52 -15.92
CA PRO A 89 -11.36 -5.62 -17.34
C PRO A 89 -10.37 -4.86 -18.22
N ALA A 90 -10.07 -5.40 -19.39
CA ALA A 90 -9.25 -4.71 -20.39
C ALA A 90 -9.85 -3.33 -20.73
N GLY A 91 -9.00 -2.29 -20.75
CA GLY A 91 -9.44 -0.91 -20.96
C GLY A 91 -10.02 -0.22 -19.71
N SER A 92 -10.00 -0.87 -18.54
CA SER A 92 -10.40 -0.23 -17.29
C SER A 92 -9.55 1.04 -17.04
N PRO A 93 -10.18 2.19 -16.69
CA PRO A 93 -9.44 3.40 -16.35
C PRO A 93 -8.59 3.25 -15.08
N SER A 94 -8.82 2.20 -14.30
CA SER A 94 -8.02 1.87 -13.11
C SER A 94 -6.67 1.23 -13.46
N LEU A 95 -6.54 0.59 -14.62
CA LEU A 95 -5.29 -0.10 -15.01
C LEU A 95 -4.09 0.85 -15.10
N PRO A 96 -4.15 2.00 -15.80
CA PRO A 96 -3.02 2.94 -15.85
C PRO A 96 -2.60 3.45 -14.47
N ILE A 97 -3.58 3.66 -13.57
CA ILE A 97 -3.31 4.12 -12.20
C ILE A 97 -2.59 3.01 -11.41
N LEU A 98 -3.06 1.76 -11.53
CA LEU A 98 -2.42 0.61 -10.88
C LEU A 98 -0.98 0.44 -11.38
N THR A 99 -0.77 0.53 -12.68
CA THR A 99 0.56 0.47 -13.30
C THR A 99 1.47 1.55 -12.72
N ALA A 100 1.02 2.81 -12.68
CA ALA A 100 1.80 3.92 -12.14
C ALA A 100 2.13 3.75 -10.64
N VAL A 101 1.26 3.15 -9.84
CA VAL A 101 1.57 2.80 -8.43
C VAL A 101 2.69 1.77 -8.36
N VAL A 102 2.67 0.75 -9.21
CA VAL A 102 3.70 -0.29 -9.26
C VAL A 102 5.03 0.29 -9.75
N GLU A 103 5.01 1.11 -10.78
CA GLU A 103 6.19 1.84 -11.27
C GLU A 103 6.79 2.72 -10.17
N GLY A 104 5.96 3.49 -9.46
CA GLY A 104 6.42 4.29 -8.32
C GLY A 104 7.05 3.45 -7.19
N LEU A 105 6.57 2.22 -6.98
CA LEU A 105 7.19 1.28 -6.03
C LEU A 105 8.56 0.81 -6.53
N VAL A 106 8.67 0.46 -7.82
CA VAL A 106 9.94 0.07 -8.44
C VAL A 106 10.95 1.20 -8.30
N ASP A 107 10.56 2.44 -8.60
CA ASP A 107 11.43 3.61 -8.46
C ASP A 107 11.92 3.84 -7.02
N LEU A 108 11.06 3.61 -6.02
CA LEU A 108 11.49 3.69 -4.62
C LEU A 108 12.47 2.58 -4.25
N ILE A 109 12.28 1.37 -4.79
CA ILE A 109 13.19 0.24 -4.58
C ILE A 109 14.56 0.56 -5.18
N GLU A 110 14.61 1.02 -6.42
CA GLU A 110 15.86 1.33 -7.10
C GLU A 110 16.60 2.50 -6.45
N ARG A 111 15.89 3.56 -6.04
CA ARG A 111 16.49 4.67 -5.27
C ARG A 111 17.12 4.20 -3.96
N ARG A 112 16.45 3.29 -3.24
CA ARG A 112 17.01 2.72 -2.00
C ARG A 112 18.25 1.87 -2.27
N ARG A 113 18.24 1.05 -3.32
CA ARG A 113 19.38 0.22 -3.72
C ARG A 113 20.60 1.08 -4.05
N ALA A 114 20.40 2.13 -4.85
CA ALA A 114 21.46 3.07 -5.21
C ALA A 114 22.03 3.83 -3.98
N ALA A 115 21.19 4.24 -3.03
CA ALA A 115 21.66 4.87 -1.80
C ALA A 115 22.49 3.92 -0.93
N ALA A 116 22.13 2.64 -0.87
CA ALA A 116 22.87 1.63 -0.13
C ALA A 116 24.24 1.31 -0.76
N SER A 117 24.38 1.43 -2.09
CA SER A 117 25.67 1.20 -2.77
C SER A 117 26.67 2.35 -2.63
N LEU A 118 26.19 3.57 -2.31
CA LEU A 118 27.05 4.76 -2.12
C LEU A 118 27.66 4.85 -0.71
N THR A 119 27.25 3.98 0.21
CA THR A 119 27.71 3.97 1.61
C THR A 119 28.74 2.86 1.89
N CYS A 120 29.27 2.22 0.85
CA CYS A 120 30.33 1.20 0.91
C CYS A 120 31.68 1.76 0.43
#